data_AF-A0A242JVV1-F1
#
_entry.id   AF-A0A242JVV1-F1
#
_cell.length_a   1.000
_cell.length_b   1.000
_cell.length_c   1.000
_cell.angle_alpha   90.00
_cell.angle_beta   90.00
_cell.angle_gamma   90.00
#
_symmetry.space_group_name_H-M   'P 1'
#
loop_
_entity.id
_entity.type
_entity.pdbx_description
1 polymer ?
#
loop_
_entity_poly.entity_id
_entity_poly.type
_entity_poly.pdbx_seq_one_letter_code
_entity_poly.pdbx_strand_id
1 'polypeptide(L)'
;MEAKINLEPFERILSGYQKIEELAVNIADCSKLAKKYAPFGVEGYRLGNYIGTGYLNRYLECMVDRAPMLIYKKKYLIPLLFRRSDSAFQLFEEDYRMEAFFLLLEWSLKHQPEKILIDKSKNSDSKREKVVDSAYLAFRVSEILDSGGYPISNFQTIEQFMDWNRIYRLIDNGGIGRHSKVFDPEYPENIEELRMILSLVKLKYPSTELAI
;
A
#
# COMPACT_ATOMS: atom_id res chain seq x y z
N MET A 1 18.85 13.62 14.00
CA MET A 1 18.80 12.15 13.86
C MET A 1 17.34 11.76 14.00
N GLU A 2 16.68 11.39 12.91
CA GLU A 2 15.32 10.85 13.01
C GLU A 2 15.36 9.51 13.76
N ALA A 3 14.38 9.29 14.64
CA ALA A 3 14.32 8.07 15.44
C ALA A 3 13.92 6.89 14.54
N LYS A 4 14.76 5.85 14.51
CA LYS A 4 14.49 4.60 13.78
C LYS A 4 13.17 3.98 14.26
N ILE A 5 12.27 3.68 13.34
CA ILE A 5 11.02 2.96 13.63
C ILE A 5 11.35 1.49 13.82
N ASN A 6 10.99 0.93 14.98
CA ASN A 6 11.23 -0.48 15.27
C ASN A 6 10.01 -1.33 14.93
N LEU A 7 10.23 -2.35 14.10
CA LEU A 7 9.26 -3.40 13.81
C LEU A 7 9.48 -4.58 14.75
N GLU A 8 8.44 -4.97 15.47
CA GLU A 8 8.47 -6.06 16.45
C GLU A 8 7.66 -7.25 15.95
N PRO A 9 8.14 -8.49 16.15
CA PRO A 9 7.33 -9.67 15.92
C PRO A 9 6.09 -9.66 16.82
N PHE A 10 4.94 -10.12 16.32
CA PHE A 10 3.76 -10.36 17.15
C PHE A 10 3.14 -11.74 16.88
N GLU A 11 2.43 -12.26 17.88
CA GLU A 11 1.69 -13.52 17.77
C GLU A 11 0.24 -13.27 17.36
N ARG A 12 -0.30 -14.14 16.50
CA ARG A 12 -1.72 -14.11 16.09
C ARG A 12 -2.37 -15.48 16.23
N ILE A 13 -3.70 -15.48 16.27
CA ILE A 13 -4.51 -16.70 16.26
C ILE A 13 -4.93 -16.98 14.81
N LEU A 14 -4.38 -18.05 14.22
CA LEU A 14 -4.81 -18.61 12.94
C LEU A 14 -5.62 -19.87 13.20
N SER A 15 -6.81 -20.02 12.60
CA SER A 15 -7.49 -21.32 12.65
C SER A 15 -6.75 -22.33 11.75
N GLY A 16 -5.97 -23.23 12.36
CA GLY A 16 -5.50 -24.46 11.72
C GLY A 16 -4.19 -24.41 10.91
N TYR A 17 -3.39 -23.35 10.94
CA TYR A 17 -2.13 -23.26 10.15
C TYR A 17 -0.94 -22.64 10.90
N GLN A 18 0.26 -22.93 10.37
CA GLN A 18 1.60 -22.55 10.89
C GLN A 18 1.72 -21.06 11.25
N LYS A 19 2.49 -20.78 12.32
CA LYS A 19 2.98 -19.44 12.69
C LYS A 19 3.72 -18.80 11.51
N ILE A 20 3.15 -17.75 10.92
CA ILE A 20 3.86 -16.84 10.03
C ILE A 20 4.37 -15.69 10.90
N GLU A 21 5.66 -15.38 10.82
CA GLU A 21 6.23 -14.22 11.51
C GLU A 21 5.75 -12.92 10.85
N GLU A 22 4.96 -12.15 11.58
CA GLU A 22 4.46 -10.83 11.14
C GLU A 22 5.06 -9.75 12.02
N LEU A 23 5.16 -8.53 11.46
CA LEU A 23 5.79 -7.38 12.09
C LEU A 23 4.74 -6.32 12.39
N ALA A 24 4.80 -5.73 13.58
CA ALA A 24 4.02 -4.57 13.97
C ALA A 24 4.95 -3.40 14.32
N VAL A 25 4.53 -2.18 14.03
CA VAL A 25 5.23 -1.00 14.57
C VAL A 25 5.07 -0.95 16.09
N ASN A 26 6.16 -0.71 16.81
CA ASN A 26 6.11 -0.53 18.26
C ASN A 26 5.16 0.64 18.63
N ILE A 27 4.32 0.42 19.64
CA ILE A 27 3.35 1.40 20.16
C ILE A 27 4.01 2.74 20.51
N ALA A 28 5.24 2.71 21.05
CA ALA A 28 6.03 3.89 21.42
C ALA A 28 6.36 4.79 20.20
N ASP A 29 6.43 4.21 19.01
CA ASP A 29 6.73 4.94 17.77
C ASP A 29 5.47 5.43 17.06
N CYS A 30 4.27 4.92 17.40
CA CYS A 30 3.01 5.32 16.77
C CYS A 30 2.69 6.82 16.94
N SER A 31 3.01 7.40 18.10
CA SER A 31 2.85 8.85 18.34
C SER A 31 3.75 9.69 17.44
N LYS A 32 4.97 9.21 17.18
CA LYS A 32 5.92 9.89 16.27
C LYS A 32 5.44 9.78 14.83
N LEU A 33 5.01 8.60 14.40
CA LEU A 33 4.46 8.39 13.05
C LEU A 33 3.22 9.26 12.80
N ALA A 34 2.31 9.34 13.77
CA ALA A 34 1.13 10.19 13.66
C ALA A 34 1.49 11.67 13.47
N LYS A 35 2.51 12.16 14.19
CA LYS A 35 3.03 13.53 14.01
C LYS A 35 3.74 13.72 12.67
N LYS A 36 4.65 12.81 12.31
CA LYS A 36 5.44 12.87 11.06
C LYS A 36 4.53 12.92 9.83
N TYR A 37 3.46 12.14 9.85
CA TYR A 37 2.55 12.00 8.70
C TYR A 37 1.23 12.77 8.82
N ALA A 38 1.13 13.70 9.78
CA ALA A 38 -0.01 14.61 9.86
C ALA A 38 -0.26 15.41 8.57
N PRO A 39 0.76 15.89 7.83
CA PRO A 39 0.55 16.56 6.54
C PRO A 39 -0.18 15.72 5.48
N PHE A 40 -0.12 14.38 5.58
CA PHE A 40 -0.81 13.47 4.68
C PHE A 40 -2.26 13.17 5.08
N GLY A 41 -2.73 13.69 6.23
CA GLY A 41 -4.08 13.47 6.76
C GLY A 41 -4.16 12.43 7.88
N VAL A 42 -3.03 12.06 8.48
CA VAL A 42 -3.00 11.27 9.72
C VAL A 42 -3.35 12.17 10.91
N GLU A 43 -4.31 11.77 11.71
CA GLU A 43 -4.84 12.60 12.81
C GLU A 43 -4.49 12.06 14.20
N GLY A 44 -3.96 10.85 14.25
CA GLY A 44 -3.60 10.20 15.49
C GLY A 44 -3.35 8.71 15.29
N TYR A 45 -3.29 7.99 16.39
CA TYR A 45 -3.20 6.54 16.40
C TYR A 45 -4.06 5.96 17.52
N ARG A 46 -4.37 4.67 17.42
CA ARG A 46 -5.01 3.91 18.48
C ARG A 46 -4.58 2.45 18.44
N LEU A 47 -4.88 1.73 19.51
CA LEU A 47 -4.85 0.27 19.52
C LEU A 47 -6.27 -0.24 19.29
N GLY A 48 -6.45 -1.14 18.34
CA GLY A 48 -7.76 -1.70 18.02
C GLY A 48 -7.66 -3.16 17.61
N ASN A 49 -8.78 -3.87 17.66
CA ASN A 49 -8.80 -5.24 17.17
C ASN A 49 -8.88 -5.23 15.65
N TYR A 50 -7.92 -5.89 15.00
CA TYR A 50 -7.91 -6.13 13.58
C TYR A 50 -8.55 -7.50 13.31
N ILE A 51 -9.54 -7.53 12.43
CA ILE A 51 -10.18 -8.74 11.92
C ILE A 51 -10.37 -8.53 10.42
N GLY A 52 -9.85 -9.44 9.60
CA GLY A 52 -9.91 -9.24 8.16
C GLY A 52 -9.36 -10.39 7.32
N THR A 53 -9.84 -10.45 6.09
CA THR A 53 -9.25 -11.24 4.99
C THR A 53 -8.50 -10.29 4.06
N GLY A 54 -7.18 -10.21 4.24
CA GLY A 54 -6.33 -9.28 3.48
C GLY A 54 -4.96 -9.86 3.14
N TYR A 55 -4.14 -9.05 2.48
CA TYR A 55 -2.82 -9.44 1.97
C TYR A 55 -1.85 -9.86 3.07
N LEU A 56 -1.99 -9.28 4.27
CA LEU A 56 -1.24 -9.65 5.47
C LEU A 56 -1.20 -11.19 5.65
N ASN A 57 -2.34 -11.86 5.47
CA ASN A 57 -2.48 -13.30 5.65
C ASN A 57 -2.86 -14.05 4.37
N ARG A 58 -2.44 -13.56 3.19
CA ARG A 58 -2.78 -14.18 1.89
C ARG A 58 -4.28 -14.43 1.72
N TYR A 59 -5.10 -13.48 2.17
CA TYR A 59 -6.56 -13.51 2.11
C TYR A 59 -7.22 -14.63 2.94
N LEU A 60 -6.48 -15.26 3.87
CA LEU A 60 -7.07 -16.06 4.95
C LEU A 60 -7.50 -15.14 6.09
N GLU A 61 -8.63 -15.42 6.72
CA GLU A 61 -9.10 -14.63 7.86
C GLU A 61 -8.08 -14.69 9.00
N CYS A 62 -7.72 -13.54 9.56
CA CYS A 62 -6.93 -13.47 10.77
C CYS A 62 -7.46 -12.42 11.75
N MET A 63 -7.14 -12.63 13.01
CA MET A 63 -7.46 -11.73 14.12
C MET A 63 -6.18 -11.34 14.86
N VAL A 64 -6.03 -10.04 15.10
CA VAL A 64 -4.94 -9.48 15.89
C VAL A 64 -5.54 -8.51 16.90
N ASP A 65 -5.42 -8.86 18.18
CA ASP A 65 -5.88 -8.02 19.27
C ASP A 65 -4.93 -6.85 19.50
N ARG A 66 -5.51 -5.67 19.79
CA ARG A 66 -4.75 -4.44 20.12
C ARG A 66 -3.68 -4.07 19.09
N ALA A 67 -3.95 -4.31 17.81
CA ALA A 67 -3.08 -3.89 16.72
C ALA A 67 -2.91 -2.36 16.70
N PRO A 68 -1.68 -1.85 16.52
CA PRO A 68 -1.45 -0.43 16.31
C PRO A 68 -2.04 0.02 14.98
N MET A 69 -2.78 1.12 14.99
CA MET A 69 -3.43 1.68 13.79
C MET A 69 -3.29 3.20 13.76
N LEU A 70 -2.97 3.77 12.60
CA LEU A 70 -3.11 5.20 12.36
C LEU A 70 -4.58 5.54 12.04
N ILE A 71 -5.04 6.68 12.55
CA ILE A 71 -6.35 7.24 12.22
C ILE A 71 -6.15 8.19 11.05
N TYR A 72 -6.77 7.86 9.91
CA TYR A 72 -6.62 8.58 8.65
C TYR A 72 -7.94 9.23 8.23
N LYS A 73 -7.94 10.56 8.11
CA LYS A 73 -9.09 11.38 7.70
C LYS A 73 -10.40 11.05 8.45
N LYS A 74 -10.30 10.73 9.74
CA LYS A 74 -11.36 10.28 10.69
C LYS A 74 -12.22 9.09 10.24
N LYS A 75 -11.93 8.51 9.08
CA LYS A 75 -12.80 7.55 8.40
C LYS A 75 -12.11 6.21 8.19
N TYR A 76 -10.79 6.21 8.11
CA TYR A 76 -9.99 5.05 7.80
C TYR A 76 -9.02 4.74 8.94
N LEU A 77 -8.79 3.45 9.14
CA LEU A 77 -7.75 2.94 10.02
C LEU A 77 -6.70 2.29 9.14
N ILE A 78 -5.44 2.66 9.34
CA ILE A 78 -4.29 2.04 8.67
C ILE A 78 -3.59 1.17 9.72
N PRO A 79 -3.81 -0.16 9.73
CA PRO A 79 -3.07 -1.06 10.61
C PRO A 79 -1.58 -0.95 10.30
N LEU A 80 -0.75 -0.85 11.34
CA LEU A 80 0.70 -0.88 11.20
C LEU A 80 1.20 -2.31 11.35
N LEU A 81 0.57 -3.22 10.60
CA LEU A 81 0.84 -4.66 10.56
C LEU A 81 1.35 -5.03 9.17
N PHE A 82 2.50 -5.67 9.09
CA PHE A 82 3.15 -6.03 7.84
C PHE A 82 3.67 -7.46 7.89
N ARG A 83 3.82 -8.07 6.70
CA ARG A 83 4.54 -9.34 6.59
C ARG A 83 6.02 -9.09 6.82
N ARG A 84 6.73 -10.04 7.43
CA ARG A 84 8.18 -9.96 7.57
C ARG A 84 8.84 -10.04 6.19
N SER A 85 9.35 -8.92 5.70
CA SER A 85 10.12 -8.78 4.46
C SER A 85 11.01 -7.55 4.53
N ASP A 86 12.08 -7.52 3.72
CA ASP A 86 12.99 -6.36 3.64
C ASP A 86 12.23 -5.08 3.23
N SER A 87 11.25 -5.22 2.33
CA SER A 87 10.36 -4.12 1.92
C SER A 87 9.56 -3.49 3.06
N ALA A 88 9.18 -4.27 4.08
CA ALA A 88 8.46 -3.75 5.23
C ALA A 88 9.36 -2.87 6.11
N PHE A 89 10.65 -3.22 6.24
CA PHE A 89 11.62 -2.37 6.93
C PHE A 89 11.95 -1.12 6.11
N GLN A 90 12.22 -1.30 4.81
CA GLN A 90 12.53 -0.19 3.90
C GLN A 90 11.43 0.87 3.90
N LEU A 91 10.17 0.48 4.03
CA LEU A 91 9.04 1.40 4.14
C LEU A 91 9.28 2.51 5.17
N PHE A 92 9.95 2.20 6.28
CA PHE A 92 10.23 3.16 7.35
C PHE A 92 11.66 3.68 7.38
N GLU A 93 12.62 3.01 6.72
CA GLU A 93 14.02 3.45 6.65
C GLU A 93 14.25 4.49 5.54
N GLU A 94 13.48 4.42 4.45
CA GLU A 94 13.57 5.34 3.32
C GLU A 94 12.41 6.34 3.35
N ASP A 95 12.70 7.62 3.64
CA ASP A 95 11.69 8.66 3.89
C ASP A 95 10.61 8.77 2.81
N TYR A 96 11.00 8.61 1.55
CA TYR A 96 10.10 8.73 0.42
C TYR A 96 9.08 7.59 0.31
N ARG A 97 9.29 6.43 0.95
CA ARG A 97 8.40 5.28 0.80
C ARG A 97 7.08 5.45 1.54
N MET A 98 7.08 6.07 2.72
CA MET A 98 5.83 6.39 3.40
C MET A 98 5.07 7.52 2.70
N GLU A 99 5.76 8.47 2.10
CA GLU A 99 5.13 9.45 1.21
C GLU A 99 4.46 8.76 0.02
N ALA A 100 5.19 7.88 -0.68
CA ALA A 100 4.66 7.04 -1.76
C ALA A 100 3.44 6.22 -1.30
N PHE A 101 3.48 5.66 -0.09
CA PHE A 101 2.37 4.93 0.52
C PHE A 101 1.11 5.81 0.65
N PHE A 102 1.23 7.04 1.15
CA PHE A 102 0.07 7.93 1.29
C PHE A 102 -0.47 8.43 -0.05
N LEU A 103 0.40 8.71 -1.02
CA LEU A 103 -0.03 9.08 -2.37
C LEU A 103 -0.79 7.93 -3.04
N LEU A 104 -0.29 6.69 -2.92
CA LEU A 104 -0.97 5.50 -3.42
C LEU A 104 -2.28 5.25 -2.68
N LEU A 105 -2.32 5.42 -1.36
CA LEU A 105 -3.53 5.27 -0.55
C LEU A 105 -4.62 6.24 -1.02
N GLU A 106 -4.29 7.51 -1.19
CA GLU A 106 -5.22 8.55 -1.62
C GLU A 106 -5.82 8.25 -3.00
N TRP A 107 -4.96 7.89 -3.95
CA TRP A 107 -5.41 7.49 -5.28
C TRP A 107 -6.31 6.26 -5.22
N SER A 108 -5.89 5.23 -4.46
CA SER A 108 -6.63 3.97 -4.35
C SER A 108 -7.98 4.15 -3.68
N LEU A 109 -8.09 5.00 -2.65
CA LEU A 109 -9.36 5.29 -1.98
C LEU A 109 -10.36 5.98 -2.91
N LYS A 110 -9.87 6.76 -3.88
CA LYS A 110 -10.70 7.49 -4.84
C LYS A 110 -11.12 6.60 -6.02
N HIS A 111 -10.23 5.77 -6.53
CA HIS A 111 -10.42 5.06 -7.79
C HIS A 111 -10.70 3.56 -7.63
N GLN A 112 -10.13 2.90 -6.63
CA GLN A 112 -10.22 1.43 -6.45
C GLN A 112 -10.33 1.04 -4.97
N PRO A 113 -11.29 1.60 -4.20
CA PRO A 113 -11.36 1.40 -2.76
C PRO A 113 -11.58 -0.07 -2.37
N GLU A 114 -12.27 -0.84 -3.20
CA GLU A 114 -12.52 -2.27 -2.99
C GLU A 114 -11.26 -3.14 -2.99
N LYS A 115 -10.17 -2.69 -3.64
CA LYS A 115 -8.90 -3.43 -3.65
C LYS A 115 -8.08 -3.24 -2.38
N ILE A 116 -8.28 -2.11 -1.67
CA ILE A 116 -7.42 -1.70 -0.56
C ILE A 116 -8.15 -1.64 0.78
N LEU A 117 -9.45 -1.91 0.81
CA LEU A 117 -10.23 -1.96 2.03
C LEU A 117 -10.49 -3.41 2.41
N ILE A 118 -10.23 -3.73 3.66
CA ILE A 118 -10.51 -5.05 4.22
C ILE A 118 -12.02 -5.23 4.32
N ASP A 119 -12.53 -6.22 3.61
CA ASP A 119 -13.94 -6.59 3.68
C ASP A 119 -14.19 -7.26 5.05
N LYS A 120 -15.07 -6.66 5.84
CA LYS A 120 -15.51 -7.27 7.10
C LYS A 120 -16.63 -8.24 6.77
N SER A 121 -16.64 -9.41 7.40
CA SER A 121 -17.79 -10.31 7.32
C SER A 121 -19.09 -9.52 7.57
N LYS A 122 -20.11 -9.78 6.75
CA LYS A 122 -21.30 -8.94 6.42
C LYS A 122 -22.18 -8.45 7.60
N ASN A 123 -21.76 -8.61 8.85
CA ASN A 123 -22.57 -8.41 10.05
C ASN A 123 -22.18 -7.21 10.93
N SER A 124 -21.61 -6.12 10.38
CA SER A 124 -21.34 -4.94 11.22
C SER A 124 -21.77 -3.61 10.60
N ASP A 125 -22.57 -2.88 11.39
CA ASP A 125 -23.20 -1.59 11.11
C ASP A 125 -22.36 -0.55 10.35
N SER A 126 -23.08 0.21 9.52
CA SER A 126 -22.63 1.24 8.58
C SER A 126 -21.93 2.48 9.18
N LYS A 127 -21.58 2.48 10.47
CA LYS A 127 -20.94 3.61 11.17
C LYS A 127 -19.50 3.37 11.64
N ARG A 128 -18.94 2.17 11.43
CA ARG A 128 -17.56 1.87 11.87
C ARG A 128 -16.54 2.34 10.84
N GLU A 129 -15.39 2.83 11.32
CA GLU A 129 -14.25 3.21 10.48
C GLU A 129 -13.84 2.03 9.58
N LYS A 130 -13.47 2.35 8.34
CA LYS A 130 -13.04 1.39 7.34
C LYS A 130 -11.57 1.03 7.56
N VAL A 131 -11.20 -0.23 7.39
CA VAL A 131 -9.83 -0.70 7.63
C VAL A 131 -9.12 -0.84 6.30
N VAL A 132 -7.94 -0.24 6.20
CA VAL A 132 -7.07 -0.31 5.02
C VAL A 132 -6.24 -1.59 5.07
N ASP A 133 -6.07 -2.26 3.93
CA ASP A 133 -5.08 -3.31 3.74
C ASP A 133 -3.69 -2.69 3.54
N SER A 134 -3.09 -2.26 4.65
CA SER A 134 -1.78 -1.62 4.65
C SER A 134 -0.66 -2.54 4.17
N ALA A 135 -0.77 -3.85 4.41
CA ALA A 135 0.19 -4.84 3.92
C ALA A 135 0.15 -4.92 2.39
N TYR A 136 -1.04 -4.87 1.77
CA TYR A 136 -1.18 -4.80 0.32
C TYR A 136 -0.57 -3.52 -0.25
N LEU A 137 -0.88 -2.36 0.34
CA LEU A 137 -0.35 -1.08 -0.12
C LEU A 137 1.18 -1.02 0.00
N ALA A 138 1.75 -1.48 1.11
CA ALA A 138 3.20 -1.56 1.28
C ALA A 138 3.85 -2.47 0.22
N PHE A 139 3.22 -3.60 -0.09
CA PHE A 139 3.65 -4.46 -1.19
C PHE A 139 3.60 -3.73 -2.55
N ARG A 140 2.50 -3.04 -2.86
CA ARG A 140 2.36 -2.29 -4.12
C ARG A 140 3.36 -1.16 -4.25
N VAL A 141 3.68 -0.45 -3.17
CA VAL A 141 4.76 0.55 -3.17
C VAL A 141 6.09 -0.09 -3.57
N SER A 142 6.42 -1.25 -3.00
CA SER A 142 7.64 -1.98 -3.38
C SER A 142 7.59 -2.48 -4.82
N GLU A 143 6.46 -3.00 -5.29
CA GLU A 143 6.33 -3.43 -6.68
C GLU A 143 6.58 -2.26 -7.65
N ILE A 144 6.01 -1.10 -7.38
CA ILE A 144 6.21 0.11 -8.18
C ILE A 144 7.66 0.58 -8.10
N LEU A 145 8.23 0.75 -6.91
CA LEU A 145 9.53 1.42 -6.73
C LEU A 145 10.74 0.50 -6.92
N ASP A 146 10.62 -0.78 -6.58
CA ASP A 146 11.71 -1.74 -6.62
C ASP A 146 11.70 -2.57 -7.91
N SER A 147 10.52 -2.89 -8.46
CA SER A 147 10.41 -3.66 -9.71
C SER A 147 10.21 -2.78 -10.94
N GLY A 148 9.27 -1.83 -10.88
CA GLY A 148 8.95 -0.94 -12.01
C GLY A 148 9.81 0.33 -12.09
N GLY A 149 10.34 0.80 -10.97
CA GLY A 149 10.82 2.17 -10.84
C GLY A 149 12.02 2.50 -11.73
N TYR A 150 13.00 1.60 -11.80
CA TYR A 150 14.18 1.82 -12.65
C TYR A 150 13.86 1.77 -14.15
N PRO A 151 13.15 0.76 -14.69
CA PRO A 151 12.72 0.79 -16.09
C PRO A 151 11.90 2.05 -16.44
N ILE A 152 10.89 2.37 -15.61
CA ILE A 152 9.96 3.47 -15.87
C ILE A 152 10.67 4.83 -15.87
N SER A 153 11.66 5.02 -14.99
CA SER A 153 12.41 6.28 -14.94
C SER A 153 13.24 6.58 -16.18
N ASN A 154 13.51 5.56 -17.01
CA ASN A 154 14.26 5.69 -18.25
C ASN A 154 13.36 5.76 -19.51
N PHE A 155 12.05 5.67 -19.37
CA PHE A 155 11.14 5.81 -20.51
C PHE A 155 10.96 7.28 -20.90
N GLN A 156 10.93 7.52 -22.20
CA GLN A 156 10.74 8.82 -22.84
C GLN A 156 9.36 8.95 -23.47
N THR A 157 8.73 7.83 -23.85
CA THR A 157 7.42 7.83 -24.51
C THR A 157 6.46 6.84 -23.88
N ILE A 158 5.16 7.09 -24.05
CA ILE A 158 4.11 6.22 -23.52
C ILE A 158 4.15 4.82 -24.16
N GLU A 159 4.58 4.72 -25.42
CA GLU A 159 4.72 3.45 -26.13
C GLU A 159 5.75 2.54 -25.45
N GLN A 160 6.87 3.10 -24.97
CA GLN A 160 7.88 2.33 -24.22
C GLN A 160 7.29 1.75 -22.93
N PHE A 161 6.49 2.54 -22.21
CA PHE A 161 5.76 2.06 -21.04
C PHE A 161 4.75 0.97 -21.43
N MET A 162 4.00 1.15 -22.52
CA MET A 162 3.01 0.18 -22.98
C MET A 162 3.63 -1.17 -23.32
N ASP A 163 4.74 -1.17 -24.06
CA ASP A 163 5.47 -2.38 -24.43
C ASP A 163 6.02 -3.11 -23.20
N TRP A 164 6.59 -2.37 -22.24
CA TRP A 164 7.06 -2.92 -20.99
C TRP A 164 5.90 -3.47 -20.14
N ASN A 165 4.83 -2.69 -19.95
CA ASN A 165 3.68 -3.07 -19.12
C ASN A 165 2.92 -4.26 -19.69
N ARG A 166 2.95 -4.49 -21.01
CA ARG A 166 2.39 -5.68 -21.63
C ARG A 166 3.03 -6.98 -21.11
N ILE A 167 4.31 -6.95 -20.76
CA ILE A 167 5.07 -8.09 -20.25
C ILE A 167 4.93 -8.19 -18.72
N TYR A 168 5.17 -7.08 -18.03
CA TYR A 168 5.30 -7.07 -16.56
C TYR A 168 4.00 -6.80 -15.81
N ARG A 169 2.96 -6.29 -16.48
CA ARG A 169 1.61 -6.08 -15.96
C ARG A 169 1.56 -5.28 -14.64
N LEU A 170 2.33 -4.20 -14.55
CA LEU A 170 2.31 -3.33 -13.38
C LEU A 170 0.92 -2.67 -13.21
N ILE A 171 0.37 -2.17 -14.31
CA ILE A 171 -1.05 -1.83 -14.46
C ILE A 171 -1.71 -3.03 -15.16
N ASP A 172 -2.77 -3.58 -14.55
CA ASP A 172 -3.54 -4.68 -15.13
C ASP A 172 -5.04 -4.38 -15.08
N ASN A 173 -5.65 -4.32 -16.27
CA ASN A 173 -7.07 -4.05 -16.49
C ASN A 173 -7.95 -5.29 -16.23
N GLY A 174 -7.36 -6.42 -15.85
CA GLY A 174 -8.06 -7.71 -15.73
C GLY A 174 -8.37 -8.37 -17.07
N GLY A 175 -7.81 -7.86 -18.17
CA GLY A 175 -8.00 -8.42 -19.50
C GLY A 175 -7.27 -9.76 -19.67
N ILE A 176 -8.02 -10.83 -19.90
CA ILE A 176 -7.49 -12.18 -20.14
C ILE A 176 -7.54 -12.47 -21.66
N GLY A 177 -6.42 -12.37 -22.36
CA GLY A 177 -6.30 -12.76 -23.77
C GLY A 177 -5.05 -12.24 -24.46
N ARG A 178 -4.67 -12.83 -25.60
CA ARG A 178 -3.50 -12.37 -26.40
C ARG A 178 -3.71 -10.99 -27.04
N HIS A 179 -4.96 -10.55 -27.16
CA HIS A 179 -5.38 -9.30 -27.81
C HIS A 179 -5.93 -8.26 -26.84
N SER A 180 -6.06 -8.57 -25.55
CA SER A 180 -6.51 -7.57 -24.57
C SER A 180 -5.40 -6.55 -24.35
N LYS A 181 -5.70 -5.27 -24.57
CA LYS A 181 -4.81 -4.18 -24.18
C LYS A 181 -4.72 -4.17 -22.65
N VAL A 182 -3.56 -4.56 -22.12
CA VAL A 182 -3.24 -4.55 -20.69
C VAL A 182 -3.14 -3.12 -20.15
N PHE A 183 -2.93 -2.15 -21.03
CA PHE A 183 -3.01 -0.71 -20.77
C PHE A 183 -3.55 -0.05 -22.05
N ASP A 184 -4.51 0.84 -21.90
CA ASP A 184 -5.06 1.65 -23.00
C ASP A 184 -4.97 3.13 -22.65
N PRO A 185 -4.14 3.93 -23.36
CA PRO A 185 -3.99 5.36 -23.09
C PRO A 185 -5.26 6.18 -23.37
N GLU A 186 -6.19 5.64 -24.18
CA GLU A 186 -7.49 6.26 -24.43
C GLU A 186 -8.45 6.12 -23.23
N TYR A 187 -8.12 5.27 -22.26
CA TYR A 187 -8.92 5.10 -21.05
C TYR A 187 -8.40 6.00 -19.92
N PRO A 188 -9.15 7.02 -19.47
CA PRO A 188 -8.64 8.03 -18.55
C PRO A 188 -8.12 7.46 -17.22
N GLU A 189 -8.72 6.40 -16.69
CA GLU A 189 -8.27 5.80 -15.43
C GLU A 189 -6.88 5.19 -15.54
N ASN A 190 -6.51 4.63 -16.71
CA ASN A 190 -5.17 4.08 -16.93
C ASN A 190 -4.12 5.19 -16.94
N ILE A 191 -4.43 6.32 -17.59
CA ILE A 191 -3.55 7.49 -17.61
C ILE A 191 -3.39 8.06 -16.19
N GLU A 192 -4.48 8.14 -15.42
CA GLU A 192 -4.43 8.61 -14.04
C GLU A 192 -3.66 7.64 -13.12
N GLU A 193 -3.78 6.32 -13.32
CA GLU A 193 -2.96 5.32 -12.61
C GLU A 193 -1.47 5.47 -12.97
N LEU A 194 -1.16 5.65 -14.25
CA LEU A 194 0.22 5.87 -14.71
C LEU A 194 0.79 7.20 -14.16
N ARG A 195 0.00 8.28 -14.12
CA ARG A 195 0.39 9.54 -13.48
C ARG A 195 0.72 9.35 -12.01
N MET A 196 -0.10 8.60 -11.29
CA MET A 196 0.17 8.24 -9.90
C MET A 196 1.48 7.44 -9.80
N ILE A 197 1.67 6.40 -10.62
CA ILE A 197 2.92 5.61 -10.63
C ILE A 197 4.13 6.49 -10.91
N LEU A 198 4.08 7.39 -11.88
CA LEU A 198 5.18 8.32 -12.17
C LEU A 198 5.46 9.26 -11.02
N SER A 199 4.44 9.73 -10.30
CA SER A 199 4.63 10.57 -9.12
C SER A 199 5.40 9.83 -8.03
N LEU A 200 5.11 8.54 -7.83
CA LEU A 200 5.83 7.66 -6.91
C LEU A 200 7.26 7.42 -7.39
N VAL A 201 7.45 7.06 -8.66
CA VAL A 201 8.78 6.79 -9.24
C VAL A 201 9.68 8.02 -9.13
N LYS A 202 9.15 9.24 -9.32
CA LYS A 202 9.89 10.50 -9.18
C LYS A 202 10.43 10.74 -7.77
N LEU A 203 9.81 10.17 -6.73
CA LEU A 203 10.34 10.27 -5.37
C LEU A 203 11.68 9.54 -5.21
N LYS A 204 11.88 8.43 -5.93
CA LYS A 204 13.12 7.63 -5.93
C LYS A 204 14.08 8.00 -7.06
N TYR A 205 13.53 8.35 -8.23
CA TYR A 205 14.26 8.71 -9.45
C TYR A 205 13.80 10.09 -9.95
N PRO A 206 14.32 11.19 -9.37
CA PRO A 206 13.83 12.55 -9.65
C PRO A 206 13.95 13.00 -11.11
N SER A 207 14.91 12.43 -11.86
CA SER A 207 15.13 12.71 -13.29
C SER A 207 14.14 12.00 -14.23
N THR A 208 13.05 11.42 -13.73
CA THR A 208 12.05 10.77 -14.57
C THR A 208 11.33 11.80 -15.43
N GLU A 209 11.50 11.72 -16.75
CA GLU A 209 10.98 12.70 -17.72
C GLU A 209 9.75 12.24 -18.49
N LEU A 210 9.29 11.00 -18.32
CA LEU A 210 8.10 10.49 -19.02
C LEU A 210 6.91 11.45 -18.83
N ALA A 211 6.47 12.06 -19.93
CA ALA A 211 5.34 12.97 -19.97
C ALA A 211 4.10 12.22 -20.50
N ILE A 212 2.93 12.48 -19.90
CA ILE A 212 1.66 11.80 -20.18
C ILE A 212 0.48 12.77 -20.22
#